data_AF-A0A1V2P0F8-F1
#
_entry.id   AF-A0A1V2P0F8-F1
#
_cell.length_a   1.000
_cell.length_b   1.000
_cell.length_c   1.000
_cell.angle_alpha   90.00
_cell.angle_beta   90.00
_cell.angle_gamma   90.00
#
_symmetry.space_group_name_H-M   'P 1'
#
loop_
_entity.id
_entity.type
_entity.pdbx_description
1 polymer ?
#
loop_
_entity_poly.entity_id
_entity_poly.type
_entity_poly.pdbx_seq_one_letter_code
_entity_poly.pdbx_strand_id
1 'polypeptide(L)'
;MRPDDADAYRETLALIGPDADHRDIERALLAAGWTPCGAGDWAIALRSPDGTAAARISPFDPTGPYTAALYREAAHTWQVPLLFAHRRLTGGGDFQLMEWLNPVPAAEATAFHQAITTRAPHVAELVDVVRRIHDQALRELPWCGPLDTNPSNVMRTTDGRLVAADLFYADGPNLYATAANNPDLVAAKIPESERRFIAEIPLAASGPWPPGAQDSLRAGLAAADARAQHARVN
;
A
#
# COMPACT_ATOMS: atom_id res chain seq x y z
N MET A 1 -5.55 -10.62 -21.34
CA MET A 1 -5.71 -9.17 -21.58
C MET A 1 -5.04 -8.82 -22.91
N ARG A 2 -5.68 -8.04 -23.77
CA ARG A 2 -5.02 -7.48 -24.96
C ARG A 2 -4.10 -6.33 -24.50
N PRO A 3 -3.04 -6.00 -25.24
CA PRO A 3 -2.11 -4.91 -24.89
C PRO A 3 -2.76 -3.52 -24.65
N ASP A 4 -4.03 -3.34 -25.07
CA ASP A 4 -4.73 -2.05 -25.10
C ASP A 4 -5.25 -1.55 -23.73
N ASP A 5 -5.33 -2.39 -22.68
CA ASP A 5 -5.95 -1.99 -21.40
C ASP A 5 -5.04 -1.10 -20.51
N ALA A 6 -3.71 -1.14 -20.72
CA ALA A 6 -2.79 -0.20 -20.07
C ALA A 6 -2.89 1.23 -20.67
N ASP A 7 -3.39 1.34 -21.90
CA ASP A 7 -3.56 2.63 -22.58
C ASP A 7 -4.79 3.39 -22.10
N ALA A 8 -5.80 2.69 -21.59
CA ALA A 8 -7.04 3.28 -21.09
C ALA A 8 -6.83 4.30 -19.95
N TYR A 9 -5.74 4.14 -19.19
CA TYR A 9 -5.41 5.02 -18.06
C TYR A 9 -4.18 5.89 -18.31
N ARG A 10 -3.60 5.87 -19.51
CA ARG A 10 -2.39 6.64 -19.85
C ARG A 10 -2.60 8.13 -19.63
N GLU A 11 -3.75 8.67 -20.03
CA GLU A 11 -4.10 10.09 -19.83
C GLU A 11 -4.22 10.43 -18.34
N THR A 12 -4.93 9.59 -17.57
CA THR A 12 -5.05 9.72 -16.12
C THR A 12 -3.67 9.71 -15.43
N LEU A 13 -2.77 8.83 -15.87
CA LEU A 13 -1.41 8.75 -15.34
C LEU A 13 -0.49 9.89 -15.81
N ALA A 14 -0.80 10.52 -16.93
CA ALA A 14 -0.09 11.70 -17.42
C ALA A 14 -0.40 12.96 -16.60
N LEU A 15 -1.54 12.99 -15.90
CA LEU A 15 -1.88 14.06 -14.94
C LEU A 15 -0.98 14.04 -13.69
N ILE A 16 -0.27 12.93 -13.46
CA ILE A 16 0.56 12.72 -12.28
C ILE A 16 2.01 13.06 -12.62
N GLY A 17 2.51 14.16 -12.07
CA GLY A 17 3.91 14.56 -12.18
C GLY A 17 4.87 13.58 -11.48
N PRO A 18 6.17 13.58 -11.86
CA PRO A 18 7.17 12.71 -11.25
C PRO A 18 7.37 12.98 -9.75
N ASP A 19 7.14 14.22 -9.30
CA ASP A 19 7.31 14.67 -7.92
C ASP A 19 5.99 14.77 -7.14
N ALA A 20 4.89 14.23 -7.68
CA ALA A 20 3.57 14.32 -7.05
C ALA A 20 3.55 13.62 -5.68
N ASP A 21 2.89 14.25 -4.70
CA ASP A 21 2.52 13.61 -3.44
C ASP A 21 1.08 13.07 -3.48
N HIS A 22 0.67 12.38 -2.41
CA HIS A 22 -0.66 11.78 -2.31
C HIS A 22 -1.83 12.77 -2.50
N ARG A 23 -1.66 14.03 -2.10
CA ARG A 23 -2.69 15.07 -2.20
C ARG A 23 -2.83 15.55 -3.63
N ASP A 24 -1.72 15.64 -4.35
CA ASP A 24 -1.74 15.99 -5.77
C ASP A 24 -2.42 14.90 -6.59
N ILE A 25 -2.15 13.61 -6.29
CA ILE A 25 -2.86 12.48 -6.91
C ILE A 25 -4.36 12.56 -6.64
N GLU A 26 -4.74 12.66 -5.36
CA GLU A 26 -6.15 12.70 -4.97
C GLU A 26 -6.88 13.86 -5.67
N ARG A 27 -6.31 15.07 -5.63
CA ARG A 27 -6.89 16.26 -6.29
C ARG A 27 -7.04 16.06 -7.79
N ALA A 28 -6.02 15.52 -8.46
CA ALA A 28 -6.06 15.29 -9.90
C ALA A 28 -7.13 14.26 -10.29
N LEU A 29 -7.23 13.16 -9.56
CA LEU A 29 -8.23 12.12 -9.83
C LEU A 29 -9.65 12.60 -9.55
N LEU A 30 -9.88 13.31 -8.44
CA LEU A 30 -11.18 13.91 -8.14
C LEU A 30 -11.59 14.93 -9.22
N ALA A 31 -10.66 15.76 -9.69
CA ALA A 31 -10.92 16.68 -10.80
C ALA A 31 -11.24 15.96 -12.13
N ALA A 32 -10.71 14.75 -12.32
CA ALA A 32 -11.02 13.87 -13.44
C ALA A 32 -12.32 13.05 -13.25
N GLY A 33 -13.09 13.32 -12.20
CA GLY A 33 -14.40 12.69 -11.95
C GLY A 33 -14.34 11.36 -11.19
N TRP A 34 -13.19 10.98 -10.65
CA TRP A 34 -13.09 9.83 -9.76
C TRP A 34 -13.87 10.09 -8.46
N THR A 35 -14.45 9.05 -7.87
CA THR A 35 -15.30 9.19 -6.67
C THR A 35 -14.74 8.38 -5.50
N PRO A 36 -14.71 8.90 -4.26
CA PRO A 36 -14.33 8.12 -3.09
C PRO A 36 -15.18 6.86 -2.93
N CYS A 37 -14.53 5.73 -2.66
CA CYS A 37 -15.20 4.43 -2.50
C CYS A 37 -14.71 3.60 -1.32
N GLY A 38 -13.66 4.04 -0.62
CA GLY A 38 -13.17 3.37 0.59
C GLY A 38 -12.08 4.17 1.29
N ALA A 39 -11.89 3.89 2.57
CA ALA A 39 -10.77 4.38 3.36
C ALA A 39 -10.38 3.31 4.39
N GLY A 40 -9.08 3.08 4.51
CA GLY A 40 -8.49 2.25 5.56
C GLY A 40 -7.51 3.06 6.38
N ASP A 41 -6.78 2.39 7.28
CA ASP A 41 -5.83 3.09 8.17
C ASP A 41 -4.65 3.73 7.43
N TRP A 42 -4.27 3.16 6.30
CA TRP A 42 -3.07 3.53 5.55
C TRP A 42 -3.34 4.27 4.25
N ALA A 43 -4.55 4.12 3.68
CA ALA A 43 -4.84 4.58 2.33
C ALA A 43 -6.31 4.91 2.14
N ILE A 44 -6.59 5.80 1.19
CA ILE A 44 -7.92 6.00 0.62
C ILE A 44 -8.04 5.25 -0.70
N ALA A 45 -9.27 4.96 -1.10
CA ALA A 45 -9.60 4.35 -2.38
C ALA A 45 -10.59 5.23 -3.16
N LEU A 46 -10.28 5.49 -4.42
CA LEU A 46 -11.15 6.17 -5.37
C LEU A 46 -11.55 5.20 -6.49
N ARG A 47 -12.78 5.34 -7.00
CA ARG A 47 -13.30 4.59 -8.13
C ARG A 47 -13.28 5.44 -9.40
N SER A 48 -12.85 4.82 -10.49
CA SER A 48 -12.87 5.42 -11.84
C SER A 48 -14.29 5.80 -12.29
N PRO A 49 -14.44 6.82 -13.15
CA PRO A 49 -15.76 7.24 -13.67
C PRO A 49 -16.52 6.13 -14.42
N ASP A 50 -15.81 5.27 -15.16
CA ASP A 50 -16.39 4.12 -15.87
C ASP A 50 -16.65 2.92 -14.95
N GLY A 51 -16.17 3.00 -13.70
CA GLY A 51 -16.38 2.00 -12.66
C GLY A 51 -15.55 0.74 -12.80
N THR A 52 -14.55 0.70 -13.70
CA THR A 52 -13.76 -0.50 -14.04
C THR A 52 -12.42 -0.61 -13.29
N ALA A 53 -11.93 0.50 -12.73
CA ALA A 53 -10.72 0.56 -11.91
C ALA A 53 -10.91 1.22 -10.55
N ALA A 54 -9.99 0.89 -9.64
CA ALA A 54 -9.78 1.53 -8.35
C ALA A 54 -8.37 2.12 -8.25
N ALA A 55 -8.27 3.30 -7.64
CA ALA A 55 -7.04 3.96 -7.27
C ALA A 55 -6.87 3.90 -5.74
N ARG A 56 -5.83 3.21 -5.27
CA ARG A 56 -5.41 3.21 -3.87
C ARG A 56 -4.31 4.25 -3.69
N ILE A 57 -4.53 5.20 -2.79
CA ILE A 57 -3.61 6.31 -2.53
C ILE A 57 -3.25 6.29 -1.05
N SER A 58 -1.97 6.08 -0.75
CA SER A 58 -1.43 6.17 0.60
C SER A 58 -0.51 7.39 0.76
N PRO A 59 -0.68 8.21 1.81
CA PRO A 59 0.29 9.24 2.19
C PRO A 59 1.67 8.68 2.52
N PHE A 60 1.69 7.50 3.14
CA PHE A 60 2.90 6.81 3.55
C PHE A 60 2.60 5.31 3.66
N ASP A 61 3.28 4.50 2.85
CA ASP A 61 3.15 3.05 2.88
C ASP A 61 4.49 2.41 2.47
N PRO A 62 5.29 1.93 3.43
CA PRO A 62 6.57 1.29 3.12
C PRO A 62 6.38 -0.10 2.50
N THR A 63 5.21 -0.73 2.68
CA THR A 63 4.90 -2.07 2.12
C THR A 63 4.32 -2.03 0.71
N GLY A 64 3.80 -0.88 0.26
CA GLY A 64 3.26 -0.65 -1.08
C GLY A 64 4.10 -1.21 -2.25
N PRO A 65 5.44 -1.01 -2.30
CA PRO A 65 6.27 -1.59 -3.35
C PRO A 65 6.23 -3.12 -3.41
N TYR A 66 6.14 -3.80 -2.27
CA TYR A 66 6.09 -5.26 -2.20
C TYR A 66 4.73 -5.79 -2.63
N THR A 67 3.64 -5.09 -2.29
CA THR A 67 2.29 -5.40 -2.81
C THR A 67 2.25 -5.26 -4.33
N ALA A 68 2.82 -4.18 -4.88
CA ALA A 68 2.91 -3.99 -6.33
C ALA A 68 3.79 -5.05 -7.01
N ALA A 69 4.90 -5.47 -6.38
CA ALA A 69 5.74 -6.57 -6.86
C ALA A 69 4.94 -7.89 -6.89
N LEU A 70 4.18 -8.20 -5.83
CA LEU A 70 3.32 -9.38 -5.77
C LEU A 70 2.33 -9.39 -6.93
N TYR A 71 1.63 -8.28 -7.17
CA TYR A 71 0.64 -8.22 -8.26
C TYR A 71 1.28 -8.43 -9.64
N ARG A 72 2.47 -7.88 -9.88
CA ARG A 72 3.19 -8.07 -11.14
C ARG A 72 3.69 -9.51 -11.31
N GLU A 73 4.33 -10.05 -10.28
CA GLU A 73 5.01 -11.34 -10.36
C GLU A 73 4.03 -12.52 -10.32
N ALA A 74 2.94 -12.40 -9.57
CA ALA A 74 1.89 -13.43 -9.49
C ALA A 74 0.76 -13.24 -10.52
N ALA A 75 0.85 -12.26 -11.44
CA ALA A 75 -0.20 -11.98 -12.43
C ALA A 75 -0.61 -13.23 -13.24
N HIS A 76 0.35 -14.10 -13.56
CA HIS A 76 0.14 -15.34 -14.31
C HIS A 76 -0.75 -16.36 -13.58
N THR A 77 -0.88 -16.26 -12.25
CA THR A 77 -1.73 -17.14 -11.44
C THR A 77 -3.21 -16.76 -11.51
N TRP A 78 -3.52 -15.54 -11.96
CA TRP A 78 -4.87 -14.96 -11.94
C TRP A 78 -5.51 -14.86 -10.55
N GLN A 79 -4.70 -14.93 -9.49
CA GLN A 79 -5.12 -14.90 -8.09
C GLN A 79 -4.69 -13.62 -7.35
N VAL A 80 -4.27 -12.62 -8.09
CA VAL A 80 -3.98 -11.26 -7.63
C VAL A 80 -4.70 -10.26 -8.54
N PRO A 81 -4.99 -9.04 -8.07
CA PRO A 81 -5.54 -7.99 -8.91
C PRO A 81 -4.62 -7.66 -10.08
N LEU A 82 -5.21 -7.37 -11.24
CA LEU A 82 -4.52 -6.72 -12.34
C LEU A 82 -4.11 -5.31 -11.92
N LEU A 83 -2.79 -5.09 -11.85
CA LEU A 83 -2.19 -3.78 -11.57
C LEU A 83 -1.94 -3.03 -12.89
N PHE A 84 -2.71 -1.98 -13.15
CA PHE A 84 -2.55 -1.12 -14.33
C PHE A 84 -1.36 -0.18 -14.17
N ALA A 85 -1.15 0.37 -12.96
CA ALA A 85 0.01 1.21 -12.67
C ALA A 85 0.34 1.22 -11.18
N HIS A 86 1.61 1.47 -10.88
CA HIS A 86 2.08 1.73 -9.53
C HIS A 86 3.18 2.79 -9.56
N ARG A 87 3.14 3.73 -8.62
CA ARG A 87 4.15 4.77 -8.45
C ARG A 87 4.44 4.98 -6.97
N ARG A 88 5.72 5.15 -6.66
CA ARG A 88 6.16 5.76 -5.41
C ARG A 88 5.95 7.27 -5.51
N LEU A 89 5.40 7.84 -4.47
CA LEU A 89 5.10 9.27 -4.38
C LEU A 89 6.13 9.97 -3.51
N THR A 90 6.29 11.27 -3.74
CA THR A 90 7.11 12.12 -2.89
C THR A 90 6.67 11.99 -1.43
N GLY A 91 7.64 11.96 -0.51
CA GLY A 91 7.37 11.95 0.92
C GLY A 91 6.96 10.60 1.50
N GLY A 92 7.09 9.51 0.72
CA GLY A 92 6.86 8.13 1.19
C GLY A 92 5.55 7.50 0.77
N GLY A 93 4.72 8.24 0.03
CA GLY A 93 3.42 7.77 -0.41
C GLY A 93 3.51 6.66 -1.47
N ASP A 94 2.40 5.96 -1.62
CA ASP A 94 2.24 4.89 -2.60
C ASP A 94 0.94 5.08 -3.38
N PHE A 95 1.03 4.96 -4.68
CA PHE A 95 -0.13 4.98 -5.57
C PHE A 95 -0.21 3.67 -6.34
N GLN A 96 -1.38 3.04 -6.32
CA GLN A 96 -1.70 1.86 -7.11
C GLN A 96 -3.00 2.08 -7.85
N LEU A 97 -3.00 1.75 -9.14
CA LEU A 97 -4.17 1.74 -10.00
C LEU A 97 -4.40 0.30 -10.46
N MET A 98 -5.55 -0.26 -10.12
CA MET A 98 -5.85 -1.68 -10.34
C MET A 98 -7.29 -1.89 -10.79
N GLU A 99 -7.59 -3.09 -11.26
CA GLU A 99 -8.95 -3.50 -11.62
C GLU A 99 -9.92 -3.32 -10.44
N TRP A 100 -11.20 -3.02 -10.74
CA TRP A 100 -12.25 -2.92 -9.73
C TRP A 100 -12.57 -4.29 -9.13
N LEU A 101 -12.64 -4.35 -7.79
CA LEU A 101 -12.88 -5.56 -7.01
C LEU A 101 -14.16 -5.43 -6.18
N ASN A 102 -14.85 -6.53 -5.98
CA ASN A 102 -16.06 -6.64 -5.19
C ASN A 102 -15.80 -7.49 -3.94
N PRO A 103 -16.40 -7.15 -2.79
CA PRO A 103 -16.27 -7.97 -1.58
C PRO A 103 -16.90 -9.36 -1.79
N VAL A 104 -16.38 -10.35 -1.08
CA VAL A 104 -16.91 -11.73 -1.06
C VAL A 104 -17.44 -12.10 0.32
N PRO A 105 -18.29 -13.14 0.44
CA PRO A 105 -18.69 -13.66 1.74
C PRO A 105 -17.48 -14.08 2.57
N ALA A 106 -17.50 -13.78 3.87
CA ALA A 106 -16.37 -14.05 4.77
C ALA A 106 -15.91 -15.52 4.76
N ALA A 107 -16.85 -16.48 4.66
CA ALA A 107 -16.52 -17.90 4.59
C ALA A 107 -15.67 -18.26 3.37
N GLU A 108 -15.93 -17.61 2.23
CA GLU A 108 -15.18 -17.82 1.00
C GLU A 108 -13.77 -17.22 1.10
N ALA A 109 -13.66 -16.00 1.64
CA ALA A 109 -12.39 -15.36 1.93
C ALA A 109 -11.53 -16.20 2.90
N THR A 110 -12.14 -16.72 3.97
CA THR A 110 -11.47 -17.59 4.93
C THR A 110 -10.98 -18.88 4.27
N ALA A 111 -11.78 -19.51 3.40
CA ALA A 111 -11.36 -20.71 2.68
C ALA A 111 -10.16 -20.44 1.76
N PHE A 112 -10.13 -19.28 1.09
CA PHE A 112 -9.00 -18.89 0.25
C PHE A 112 -7.72 -18.65 1.06
N HIS A 113 -7.82 -17.95 2.20
CA HIS A 113 -6.69 -17.80 3.14
C HIS A 113 -6.20 -19.15 3.70
N GLN A 114 -7.11 -20.09 3.98
CA GLN A 114 -6.74 -21.45 4.38
C GLN A 114 -6.01 -22.19 3.26
N ALA A 115 -6.42 -22.03 2.00
CA ALA A 115 -5.72 -22.59 0.85
C ALA A 115 -4.30 -22.03 0.73
N ILE A 116 -4.10 -20.72 0.92
CA ILE A 116 -2.77 -20.08 0.97
C ILE A 116 -1.93 -20.68 2.11
N THR A 117 -2.51 -20.74 3.31
CA THR A 117 -1.82 -21.23 4.53
C THR A 117 -1.35 -22.68 4.36
N THR A 118 -2.20 -23.54 3.80
CA THR A 118 -1.92 -24.96 3.58
C THR A 118 -1.17 -25.24 2.28
N ARG A 119 -0.90 -24.21 1.47
CA ARG A 119 -0.34 -24.33 0.11
C ARG A 119 -1.10 -25.36 -0.72
N ALA A 120 -2.43 -25.21 -0.80
CA ALA A 120 -3.26 -26.08 -1.61
C ALA A 120 -2.82 -26.05 -3.09
N PRO A 121 -2.95 -27.15 -3.85
CA PRO A 121 -2.39 -27.25 -5.21
C PRO A 121 -2.78 -26.11 -6.15
N HIS A 122 -4.03 -25.63 -6.06
CA HIS A 122 -4.54 -24.58 -6.94
C HIS A 122 -4.01 -23.17 -6.64
N VAL A 123 -3.38 -22.93 -5.47
CA VAL A 123 -2.74 -21.65 -5.09
C VAL A 123 -1.22 -21.80 -4.88
N ALA A 124 -0.65 -22.95 -5.20
CA ALA A 124 0.74 -23.26 -4.87
C ALA A 124 1.73 -22.25 -5.47
N GLU A 125 1.53 -21.85 -6.73
CA GLU A 125 2.37 -20.85 -7.41
C GLU A 125 2.23 -19.46 -6.79
N LEU A 126 1.01 -19.04 -6.43
CA LEU A 126 0.77 -17.79 -5.70
C LEU A 126 1.55 -17.79 -4.38
N VAL A 127 1.43 -18.87 -3.61
CA VAL A 127 2.09 -19.00 -2.30
C VAL A 127 3.61 -18.90 -2.43
N ASP A 128 4.20 -19.49 -3.47
CA ASP A 128 5.64 -19.42 -3.70
C ASP A 128 6.10 -17.97 -3.99
N VAL A 129 5.32 -17.20 -4.76
CA VAL A 129 5.60 -15.77 -5.00
C VAL A 129 5.40 -14.94 -3.72
N VAL A 130 4.28 -15.14 -3.01
CA VAL A 130 3.97 -14.45 -1.76
C VAL A 130 5.09 -14.63 -0.74
N ARG A 131 5.54 -15.87 -0.51
CA ARG A 131 6.61 -16.17 0.45
C ARG A 131 7.93 -15.50 0.06
N ARG A 132 8.34 -15.59 -1.20
CA ARG A 132 9.60 -14.98 -1.65
C ARG A 132 9.62 -13.47 -1.46
N ILE A 133 8.53 -12.78 -1.81
CA ILE A 133 8.43 -11.32 -1.67
C ILE A 133 8.31 -10.94 -0.19
N HIS A 134 7.54 -11.69 0.60
CA HIS A 134 7.42 -11.45 2.04
C HIS A 134 8.75 -11.63 2.76
N ASP A 135 9.50 -12.68 2.44
CA ASP A 135 10.84 -12.92 2.97
C ASP A 135 11.80 -11.76 2.63
N GLN A 136 11.65 -11.15 1.45
CA GLN A 136 12.40 -9.95 1.08
C GLN A 136 11.97 -8.75 1.93
N ALA A 137 10.66 -8.50 2.04
CA ALA A 137 10.12 -7.41 2.85
C ALA A 137 10.58 -7.50 4.31
N LEU A 138 10.56 -8.69 4.91
CA LEU A 138 11.03 -8.94 6.28
C LEU A 138 12.52 -8.66 6.47
N ARG A 139 13.36 -8.83 5.44
CA ARG A 139 14.80 -8.50 5.51
C ARG A 139 15.05 -7.01 5.38
N GLU A 140 14.26 -6.31 4.58
CA GLU A 140 14.49 -4.92 4.20
C GLU A 140 13.75 -3.93 5.11
N LEU A 141 12.57 -4.30 5.62
CA LEU A 141 11.70 -3.46 6.44
C LEU A 141 11.55 -4.02 7.86
N PRO A 142 12.13 -3.38 8.88
CA PRO A 142 12.00 -3.83 10.28
C PRO A 142 10.56 -3.88 10.81
N TRP A 143 9.65 -3.17 10.17
CA TRP A 143 8.23 -3.11 10.52
C TRP A 143 7.35 -3.79 9.48
N CYS A 144 7.87 -4.73 8.68
CA CYS A 144 6.99 -5.60 7.90
C CYS A 144 6.29 -6.58 8.87
N GLY A 145 4.95 -6.59 8.85
CA GLY A 145 4.17 -7.54 9.61
C GLY A 145 4.26 -8.98 9.06
N PRO A 146 3.67 -9.97 9.75
CA PRO A 146 3.34 -11.25 9.13
C PRO A 146 2.39 -11.07 7.92
N LEU A 147 2.07 -12.14 7.21
CA LEU A 147 1.04 -12.07 6.16
C LEU A 147 -0.30 -11.63 6.77
N ASP A 148 -0.97 -10.69 6.12
CA ASP A 148 -2.31 -10.28 6.51
C ASP A 148 -3.31 -11.39 6.15
N THR A 149 -4.06 -11.82 7.17
CA THR A 149 -5.08 -12.87 7.04
C THR A 149 -6.49 -12.28 7.13
N ASN A 150 -6.62 -10.96 7.07
CA ASN A 150 -7.91 -10.29 7.07
C ASN A 150 -8.77 -10.79 5.90
N PRO A 151 -9.98 -11.33 6.15
CA PRO A 151 -10.88 -11.79 5.09
C PRO A 151 -11.26 -10.70 4.08
N SER A 152 -11.22 -9.41 4.45
CA SER A 152 -11.51 -8.31 3.49
C SER A 152 -10.49 -8.20 2.37
N ASN A 153 -9.32 -8.81 2.53
CA ASN A 153 -8.24 -8.81 1.56
C ASN A 153 -8.41 -9.87 0.47
N VAL A 154 -9.41 -10.74 0.59
CA VAL A 154 -9.83 -11.62 -0.50
C VAL A 154 -11.06 -10.98 -1.14
N MET A 155 -10.97 -10.74 -2.44
CA MET A 155 -12.02 -10.07 -3.19
C MET A 155 -12.31 -10.80 -4.50
N ARG A 156 -13.35 -10.37 -5.20
CA ARG A 156 -13.76 -10.91 -6.49
C ARG A 156 -13.68 -9.87 -7.60
N THR A 157 -13.02 -10.23 -8.67
CA THR A 157 -12.96 -9.42 -9.90
C THR A 157 -14.33 -9.43 -10.61
N THR A 158 -14.53 -8.51 -11.56
CA THR A 158 -15.81 -8.42 -12.28
C THR A 158 -16.11 -9.67 -13.13
N ASP A 159 -15.09 -10.38 -13.58
CA ASP A 159 -15.20 -11.66 -14.31
C ASP A 159 -15.35 -12.89 -13.37
N GLY A 160 -15.37 -12.68 -12.05
CA GLY A 160 -15.74 -13.70 -11.07
C GLY A 160 -14.57 -14.43 -10.41
N ARG A 161 -13.31 -14.11 -10.72
CA ARG A 161 -12.13 -14.72 -10.10
C ARG A 161 -11.94 -14.24 -8.66
N LEU A 162 -11.51 -15.14 -7.78
CA LEU A 162 -11.02 -14.76 -6.45
C LEU A 162 -9.59 -14.28 -6.54
N VAL A 163 -9.29 -13.17 -5.89
CA VAL A 163 -7.95 -12.59 -5.80
C VAL A 163 -7.60 -12.23 -4.36
N ALA A 164 -6.33 -12.38 -4.00
CA ALA A 164 -5.77 -11.84 -2.78
C ALA A 164 -5.14 -10.47 -3.05
N ALA A 165 -5.65 -9.46 -2.35
CA ALA A 165 -5.12 -8.10 -2.30
C ALA A 165 -4.42 -7.87 -0.94
N ASP A 166 -3.57 -6.84 -0.85
CA ASP A 166 -3.04 -6.28 0.40
C ASP A 166 -2.56 -7.32 1.46
N LEU A 167 -1.85 -8.36 1.02
CA LEU A 167 -1.30 -9.41 1.91
C LEU A 167 -0.12 -8.94 2.76
N PHE A 168 0.50 -7.81 2.41
CA PHE A 168 1.64 -7.24 3.12
C PHE A 168 1.23 -5.92 3.75
N TYR A 169 1.58 -5.74 5.01
CA TYR A 169 1.29 -4.52 5.75
C TYR A 169 2.47 -4.12 6.63
N ALA A 170 2.59 -2.82 6.88
CA ALA A 170 3.49 -2.31 7.89
C ALA A 170 2.86 -2.48 9.27
N ASP A 171 3.62 -3.02 10.22
CA ASP A 171 3.29 -3.05 11.64
C ASP A 171 3.29 -1.63 12.19
N GLY A 172 2.17 -0.94 11.98
CA GLY A 172 1.92 0.43 12.41
C GLY A 172 2.19 0.64 13.90
N PRO A 173 1.58 -0.15 14.79
CA PRO A 173 1.81 -0.02 16.23
C PRO A 173 3.29 -0.02 16.60
N ASN A 174 4.08 -0.97 16.10
CA ASN A 174 5.51 -1.01 16.38
C ASN A 174 6.27 0.13 15.68
N LEU A 175 5.93 0.49 14.44
CA LEU A 175 6.55 1.62 13.75
C LEU A 175 6.36 2.93 14.51
N TYR A 176 5.14 3.25 14.91
CA TYR A 176 4.84 4.49 15.61
C TYR A 176 5.38 4.48 17.05
N ALA A 177 5.39 3.33 17.73
CA ALA A 177 6.07 3.19 19.01
C ALA A 177 7.58 3.41 18.89
N THR A 178 8.22 2.87 17.84
CA THR A 178 9.65 3.12 17.58
C THR A 178 9.88 4.58 17.24
N ALA A 179 9.04 5.21 16.42
CA ALA A 179 9.20 6.62 16.08
C ALA A 179 9.05 7.55 17.29
N ALA A 180 8.20 7.19 18.26
CA ALA A 180 8.06 7.93 19.52
C ALA A 180 9.26 7.75 20.47
N ASN A 181 9.77 6.52 20.60
CA ASN A 181 10.76 6.17 21.63
C ASN A 181 12.22 6.17 21.13
N ASN A 182 12.42 5.93 19.83
CA ASN A 182 13.71 5.83 19.16
C ASN A 182 13.61 6.35 17.70
N PRO A 183 13.37 7.66 17.50
CA PRO A 183 13.21 8.25 16.17
C PRO A 183 14.46 8.11 15.30
N ASP A 184 15.66 7.99 15.89
CA ASP A 184 16.91 7.79 15.16
C ASP A 184 16.92 6.47 14.37
N LEU A 185 16.34 5.41 14.94
CA LEU A 185 16.21 4.13 14.23
C LEU A 185 15.30 4.26 13.00
N VAL A 186 14.20 5.01 13.12
CA VAL A 186 13.29 5.26 11.99
C VAL A 186 13.99 6.09 10.92
N ALA A 187 14.64 7.20 11.31
CA ALA A 187 15.36 8.07 10.38
C ALA A 187 16.51 7.35 9.66
N ALA A 188 17.20 6.43 10.34
CA ALA A 188 18.26 5.62 9.74
C ALA A 188 17.74 4.59 8.73
N LYS A 189 16.50 4.11 8.89
CA LYS A 189 15.91 3.05 8.05
C LYS A 189 15.04 3.57 6.92
N ILE A 190 14.40 4.72 7.10
CA ILE A 190 13.52 5.34 6.11
C ILE A 190 13.98 6.79 5.92
N PRO A 191 14.61 7.15 4.78
CA PRO A 191 15.09 8.50 4.52
C PRO A 191 13.98 9.56 4.59
N GLU A 192 14.33 10.83 4.82
CA GLU A 192 13.34 11.90 5.04
C GLU A 192 12.41 12.09 3.84
N SER A 193 12.99 12.01 2.64
CA SER A 193 12.27 12.03 1.37
C SER A 193 11.22 10.92 1.24
N GLU A 194 11.34 9.85 2.02
CA GLU A 194 10.48 8.65 1.98
C GLU A 194 9.58 8.51 3.20
N ARG A 195 9.59 9.46 4.14
CA ARG A 195 8.70 9.42 5.32
C ARG A 195 8.10 10.75 5.73
N ARG A 196 8.21 11.78 4.88
CA ARG A 196 7.67 13.13 5.14
C ARG A 196 6.20 13.11 5.58
N PHE A 197 5.41 12.20 5.02
CA PHE A 197 3.97 12.10 5.27
C PHE A 197 3.57 10.96 6.22
N ILE A 198 4.52 10.40 6.98
CA ILE A 198 4.27 9.32 7.95
C ILE A 198 3.18 9.66 8.98
N ALA A 199 3.02 10.94 9.32
CA ALA A 199 2.00 11.41 10.27
C ALA A 199 0.63 11.67 9.63
N GLU A 200 0.45 11.41 8.34
CA GLU A 200 -0.74 11.83 7.58
C GLU A 200 -1.62 10.66 7.13
N ILE A 201 -1.31 9.43 7.57
CA ILE A 201 -2.13 8.27 7.27
C ILE A 201 -3.57 8.44 7.82
N PRO A 202 -4.61 7.92 7.15
CA PRO A 202 -6.00 8.25 7.48
C PRO A 202 -6.50 7.74 8.85
N LEU A 203 -6.01 6.60 9.33
CA LEU A 203 -6.51 5.91 10.54
C LEU A 203 -8.05 5.70 10.57
N ALA A 204 -8.65 5.43 9.42
CA ALA A 204 -10.11 5.35 9.28
C ALA A 204 -10.76 4.21 10.09
N ALA A 205 -10.02 3.14 10.42
CA ALA A 205 -10.49 2.00 11.19
C ALA A 205 -9.97 1.99 12.63
N SER A 206 -8.73 2.41 12.85
CA SER A 206 -8.06 2.44 14.16
C SER A 206 -8.46 3.62 15.04
N GLY A 207 -9.11 4.64 14.48
CA GLY A 207 -9.54 5.84 15.19
C GLY A 207 -8.51 6.98 15.10
N PRO A 208 -8.91 8.20 15.47
CA PRO A 208 -8.08 9.38 15.25
C PRO A 208 -6.79 9.35 16.08
N TRP A 209 -5.77 10.06 15.58
CA TRP A 209 -4.57 10.34 16.33
C TRP A 209 -4.90 10.98 17.70
N PRO A 210 -4.20 10.58 18.77
CA PRO A 210 -4.27 11.34 20.02
C PRO A 210 -3.86 12.79 19.80
N PRO A 211 -4.49 13.76 20.51
CA PRO A 211 -4.13 15.18 20.37
C PRO A 211 -2.62 15.41 20.53
N GLY A 212 -2.01 16.08 19.54
CA GLY A 212 -0.57 16.40 19.54
C GLY A 212 0.37 15.25 19.20
N ALA A 213 -0.12 14.03 18.98
CA ALA A 213 0.73 12.88 18.64
C ALA A 213 1.42 13.07 17.28
N GLN A 214 0.73 13.60 16.28
CA GLN A 214 1.30 13.89 14.96
C GLN A 214 2.44 14.91 15.03
N ASP A 215 2.25 16.00 15.80
CA ASP A 215 3.27 17.04 15.95
C ASP A 215 4.48 16.54 16.72
N SER A 216 4.25 15.74 17.76
CA SER A 216 5.32 15.10 18.55
C SER A 216 6.14 14.15 17.68
N LEU A 217 5.47 13.34 16.85
CA LEU A 217 6.10 12.43 15.89
C LEU A 217 6.98 13.19 14.89
N ARG A 218 6.44 14.25 14.27
CA ARG A 218 7.18 15.09 13.30
C ARG A 218 8.41 15.73 13.96
N ALA A 219 8.25 16.31 15.15
CA ALA A 219 9.35 16.95 15.87
C ALA A 219 10.45 15.96 16.24
N GLY A 220 10.09 14.77 16.72
CA GLY A 220 11.05 13.71 17.06
C GLY A 220 11.87 13.25 15.85
N LEU A 221 11.21 13.03 14.71
CA LEU A 221 11.88 12.64 13.46
C LEU A 221 12.76 13.74 12.89
N ALA A 222 12.30 15.00 12.90
CA ALA A 222 13.10 16.14 12.45
C ALA A 222 14.37 16.33 13.30
N ALA A 223 14.27 16.13 14.62
CA ALA A 223 15.42 16.16 15.50
C ALA A 223 16.41 15.03 15.21
N ALA A 224 15.93 13.84 14.84
CA ALA A 224 16.76 12.72 14.41
C ALA A 224 17.47 13.00 13.07
N ASP A 225 16.78 13.58 12.09
CA ASP A 225 17.40 14.00 10.82
C ASP A 225 18.53 15.00 11.04
N ALA A 226 18.30 16.02 11.88
CA ALA A 226 19.31 17.02 12.21
C ALA A 226 20.57 16.38 12.84
N ARG A 227 20.40 15.41 13.74
CA ARG A 227 21.51 14.64 14.31
C ARG A 227 22.27 13.85 13.25
N ALA A 228 21.55 13.15 12.37
CA ALA A 228 22.14 12.35 11.30
C ALA A 228 22.91 13.22 10.29
N GLN A 229 22.41 14.41 9.97
CA GLN A 229 23.08 15.35 9.08
C GLN A 229 24.37 15.88 9.71
N HIS A 230 24.36 16.25 10.99
CA HIS A 230 25.56 16.68 11.70
C HIS A 230 26.63 15.57 11.78
N ALA A 231 26.22 14.31 11.95
CA ALA A 231 27.14 13.17 11.99
C ALA A 231 27.78 12.83 10.63
N ARG A 232 27.24 13.31 9.51
CA ARG A 232 27.81 13.11 8.16
C ARG A 232 28.81 14.20 7.74
N VAL A 233 28.77 15.35 8.41
CA VAL A 233 29.61 16.53 8.10
C VAL A 233 30.86 16.59 8.98
N ASN A 234 30.87 15.85 10.09
CA ASN A 234 32.03 15.66 10.97
C ASN A 234 32.71 14.32 10.68
#